data_AF-A0A934WSM8-F1
#
_entry.id   AF-A0A934WSM8-F1
#
_cell.length_a   1.000
_cell.length_b   1.000
_cell.length_c   1.000
_cell.angle_alpha   90.00
_cell.angle_beta   90.00
_cell.angle_gamma   90.00
#
_symmetry.space_group_name_H-M   'P 1'
#
loop_
_entity.id
_entity.type
_entity.pdbx_description
1 polymer ?
#
loop_
_entity_poly.entity_id
_entity_poly.type
_entity_poly.pdbx_seq_one_letter_code
_entity_poly.pdbx_strand_id
1 'polypeptide(L)'
;MTFDYKKEYKEFYMPKNKPSIVTVPQMNYIAVRGQGDPNAQDGEYKQAIGLLYGIAFTIKMSKKSDHQIDGYFDYVVPPLEGFWWQDGVEGIDYAHKESFRWICVIRLPDFVTKADFDWAVEEAARKKKTDFSKVEWFTYDEGLCVQCMHIGSYDDEPAKIGR
;
A
#
# COMPACT_ATOMS: atom_id res chain seq x y z
N MET A 1 17.63 -4.76 -16.27
CA MET A 1 17.64 -3.88 -15.07
C MET A 1 16.26 -3.99 -14.45
N THR A 2 16.15 -4.16 -13.14
CA THR A 2 14.84 -4.26 -12.47
C THR A 2 14.20 -2.88 -12.38
N PHE A 3 12.96 -2.74 -12.82
CA PHE A 3 12.20 -1.50 -12.72
C PHE A 3 11.92 -1.16 -11.24
N ASP A 4 12.20 0.06 -10.81
CA ASP A 4 12.06 0.50 -9.42
C ASP A 4 11.18 1.74 -9.36
N TYR A 5 9.93 1.56 -8.91
CA TYR A 5 8.92 2.62 -8.86
C TYR A 5 9.42 3.88 -8.13
N LYS A 6 10.22 3.72 -7.07
CA LYS A 6 10.74 4.87 -6.32
C LYS A 6 11.73 5.71 -7.13
N LYS A 7 12.43 5.08 -8.08
CA LYS A 7 13.40 5.73 -8.97
C LYS A 7 12.76 6.28 -10.23
N GLU A 8 11.78 5.58 -10.77
CA GLU A 8 11.11 5.95 -12.02
C GLU A 8 10.02 7.01 -11.79
N TYR A 9 9.31 6.96 -10.66
CA TYR A 9 8.26 7.92 -10.29
C TYR A 9 8.66 8.75 -9.06
N LYS A 10 9.77 9.48 -9.16
CA LYS A 10 10.32 10.26 -8.04
C LYS A 10 9.36 11.32 -7.51
N GLU A 11 8.49 11.84 -8.38
CA GLU A 11 7.47 12.80 -8.02
C GLU A 11 6.48 12.27 -6.98
N PHE A 12 6.25 10.95 -6.89
CA PHE A 12 5.36 10.36 -5.89
C PHE A 12 6.12 9.77 -4.69
N TYR A 13 7.32 9.27 -4.91
CA TYR A 13 8.03 8.47 -3.89
C TYR A 13 9.24 9.16 -3.26
N MET A 14 9.70 10.28 -3.83
CA MET A 14 10.87 11.02 -3.35
C MET A 14 10.59 12.53 -3.20
N PRO A 15 9.53 12.95 -2.47
CA PRO A 15 9.32 14.36 -2.18
C PRO A 15 10.47 14.96 -1.36
N LYS A 16 10.60 16.28 -1.41
CA LYS A 16 11.52 17.00 -0.53
C LYS A 16 10.91 17.09 0.87
N ASN A 17 11.72 17.51 1.85
CA ASN A 17 11.27 17.81 3.22
C ASN A 17 10.53 19.16 3.35
N LYS A 18 9.99 19.68 2.24
CA LYS A 18 9.18 20.89 2.18
C LYS A 18 7.86 20.54 1.48
N PRO A 19 6.72 21.09 1.93
CA PRO A 19 5.43 20.87 1.29
C PRO A 19 5.49 21.22 -0.21
N SER A 20 4.87 20.37 -1.02
CA SER A 20 4.74 20.57 -2.46
C SER A 20 3.40 20.03 -2.95
N ILE A 21 2.83 20.69 -3.94
CA ILE A 21 1.61 20.23 -4.62
C ILE A 21 2.00 19.08 -5.55
N VAL A 22 1.19 18.03 -5.55
CA VAL A 22 1.29 16.89 -6.45
C VAL A 22 -0.10 16.51 -6.96
N THR A 23 -0.19 16.02 -8.18
CA THR A 23 -1.41 15.39 -8.69
C THR A 23 -1.11 13.92 -8.90
N VAL A 24 -1.67 13.08 -8.03
CA VAL A 24 -1.49 11.64 -8.08
C VAL A 24 -2.57 11.06 -8.99
N PRO A 25 -2.22 10.41 -10.11
CA PRO A 25 -3.21 9.85 -11.03
C PRO A 25 -3.88 8.62 -10.42
N GLN A 26 -4.99 8.20 -11.03
CA GLN A 26 -5.61 6.93 -10.69
C GLN A 26 -4.62 5.76 -10.81
N MET A 27 -4.52 4.95 -9.75
CA MET A 27 -3.71 3.73 -9.71
C MET A 27 -4.51 2.55 -9.16
N ASN A 28 -3.98 1.35 -9.39
CA ASN A 28 -4.53 0.11 -8.84
C ASN A 28 -3.63 -0.38 -7.71
N TYR A 29 -4.26 -0.93 -6.68
CA TYR A 29 -3.58 -1.38 -5.47
C TYR A 29 -4.11 -2.75 -5.04
N ILE A 30 -3.24 -3.51 -4.39
CA ILE A 30 -3.63 -4.54 -3.44
C ILE A 30 -4.00 -3.80 -2.16
N ALA A 31 -5.19 -3.98 -1.62
CA ALA A 31 -5.63 -3.28 -0.42
C ALA A 31 -6.18 -4.23 0.65
N VAL A 32 -6.02 -3.85 1.91
CA VAL A 32 -6.66 -4.48 3.07
C VAL A 32 -7.14 -3.38 4.01
N ARG A 33 -8.42 -3.42 4.37
CA ARG A 33 -9.03 -2.51 5.33
C ARG A 33 -8.96 -3.08 6.74
N GLY A 34 -8.83 -2.20 7.73
CA GLY A 34 -8.87 -2.62 9.12
C GLY A 34 -8.91 -1.44 10.08
N GLN A 35 -8.71 -1.77 11.34
CA GLN A 35 -8.76 -0.82 12.44
C GLN A 35 -7.77 -1.19 13.55
N GLY A 36 -7.52 -0.23 14.44
CA GLY A 36 -6.74 -0.42 15.66
C GLY A 36 -5.29 0.02 15.56
N ASP A 37 -4.60 -0.08 16.69
CA ASP A 37 -3.23 0.39 16.86
C ASP A 37 -2.28 -0.42 15.95
N PRO A 38 -1.58 0.24 15.00
CA PRO A 38 -0.66 -0.44 14.11
C PRO A 38 0.56 -1.05 14.82
N ASN A 39 0.81 -0.66 16.08
CA ASN A 39 1.91 -1.18 16.89
C ASN A 39 1.55 -2.45 17.68
N ALA A 40 0.29 -2.86 17.68
CA ALA A 40 -0.14 -4.07 18.38
C ALA A 40 0.52 -5.32 17.77
N GLN A 41 1.22 -6.11 18.61
CA GLN A 41 2.06 -7.24 18.17
C GLN A 41 1.33 -8.29 17.33
N ASP A 42 0.04 -8.50 17.62
CA ASP A 42 -0.84 -9.43 16.91
C ASP A 42 -2.09 -8.71 16.34
N GLY A 43 -1.97 -7.40 16.14
CA GLY A 43 -3.05 -6.56 15.62
C GLY A 43 -3.37 -6.79 14.15
N GLU A 44 -4.53 -6.28 13.74
CA GLU A 44 -5.01 -6.42 12.36
C GLU A 44 -4.04 -5.83 11.33
N TYR A 45 -3.31 -4.76 11.69
CA TYR A 45 -2.37 -4.08 10.80
C TYR A 45 -1.22 -5.00 10.36
N LYS A 46 -0.61 -5.73 11.30
CA LYS A 46 0.46 -6.68 10.99
C LYS A 46 -0.04 -7.85 10.14
N GLN A 47 -1.26 -8.31 10.40
CA GLN A 47 -1.90 -9.36 9.60
C GLN A 47 -2.14 -8.86 8.16
N ALA A 48 -2.66 -7.63 8.00
CA ALA A 48 -2.87 -7.00 6.71
C ALA A 48 -1.59 -6.89 5.88
N ILE A 49 -0.48 -6.48 6.49
CA ILE A 49 0.84 -6.45 5.82
C ILE A 49 1.21 -7.83 5.28
N GLY A 50 1.03 -8.88 6.08
CA GLY A 50 1.30 -10.25 5.66
C GLY A 50 0.48 -10.68 4.43
N LEU A 51 -0.80 -10.31 4.40
CA LEU A 51 -1.69 -10.58 3.27
C LEU A 51 -1.26 -9.80 2.02
N LEU A 52 -0.99 -8.50 2.14
CA LEU A 52 -0.56 -7.64 1.03
C LEU A 52 0.70 -8.18 0.35
N TYR A 53 1.75 -8.46 1.12
CA TYR A 53 2.98 -9.02 0.58
C TYR A 53 2.78 -10.46 0.09
N GLY A 54 1.84 -11.20 0.66
CA GLY A 54 1.43 -12.50 0.16
C GLY A 54 1.00 -12.46 -1.30
N ILE A 55 0.19 -11.47 -1.68
CA ILE A 55 -0.27 -11.27 -3.07
C ILE A 55 0.81 -10.62 -3.92
N ALA A 56 1.46 -9.56 -3.43
CA ALA A 56 2.48 -8.81 -4.18
C ALA A 56 3.63 -9.73 -4.66
N PHE A 57 4.09 -10.65 -3.81
CA PHE A 57 5.12 -11.61 -4.19
C PHE A 57 4.61 -12.73 -5.08
N THR A 58 3.33 -13.15 -4.97
CA THR A 58 2.75 -14.12 -5.90
C THR A 58 2.71 -13.54 -7.32
N ILE A 59 2.24 -12.30 -7.48
CA ILE A 59 2.28 -11.58 -8.76
C ILE A 59 3.71 -11.43 -9.26
N LYS A 60 4.64 -10.98 -8.41
CA LYS A 60 6.04 -10.82 -8.79
C LYS A 60 6.67 -12.13 -9.26
N MET A 61 6.29 -13.26 -8.66
CA MET A 61 6.84 -14.57 -8.96
C MET A 61 6.05 -15.34 -10.03
N SER A 62 5.00 -14.75 -10.60
CA SER A 62 4.24 -15.29 -11.75
C SER A 62 5.15 -15.72 -12.90
N LYS A 63 6.23 -14.96 -13.15
CA LYS A 63 7.28 -15.30 -14.13
C LYS A 63 7.93 -16.69 -13.95
N LYS A 64 7.83 -17.28 -12.75
CA LYS A 64 8.34 -18.62 -12.42
C LYS A 64 7.23 -19.67 -12.31
N SER A 65 6.02 -19.33 -12.73
CA SER A 65 4.83 -20.19 -12.72
C SER A 65 4.31 -20.41 -14.14
N ASP A 66 3.32 -21.28 -14.27
CA ASP A 66 2.65 -21.51 -15.56
C ASP A 66 1.71 -20.33 -15.95
N HIS A 67 1.40 -19.44 -15.01
CA HIS A 67 0.67 -18.20 -15.27
C HIS A 67 1.65 -17.06 -15.53
N GLN A 68 1.94 -16.81 -16.80
CA GLN A 68 2.78 -15.70 -17.24
C GLN A 68 1.89 -14.50 -17.55
N ILE A 69 2.04 -13.43 -16.77
CA ILE A 69 1.23 -12.20 -16.94
C ILE A 69 1.71 -11.46 -18.19
N ASP A 70 0.77 -11.04 -19.05
CA ASP A 70 1.09 -10.27 -20.24
C ASP A 70 1.71 -8.91 -19.88
N GLY A 71 2.71 -8.47 -20.66
CA GLY A 71 3.45 -7.23 -20.38
C GLY A 71 4.34 -7.27 -19.13
N TYR A 72 4.53 -8.42 -18.47
CA TYR A 72 5.38 -8.53 -17.29
C TYR A 72 6.81 -8.07 -17.57
N PHE A 73 7.35 -7.28 -16.65
CA PHE A 73 8.77 -6.98 -16.53
C PHE A 73 9.25 -7.18 -15.10
N ASP A 74 10.55 -7.40 -14.91
CA ASP A 74 11.13 -7.52 -13.57
C ASP A 74 11.08 -6.17 -12.83
N TYR A 75 10.43 -6.15 -11.66
CA TYR A 75 10.26 -4.93 -10.85
C TYR A 75 10.56 -5.12 -9.37
N VAL A 76 10.89 -4.06 -8.65
CA VAL A 76 10.92 -4.03 -7.18
C VAL A 76 9.50 -3.79 -6.67
N VAL A 77 9.05 -4.58 -5.69
CA VAL A 77 7.72 -4.38 -5.07
C VAL A 77 7.61 -2.94 -4.57
N PRO A 78 6.57 -2.18 -4.95
CA PRO A 78 6.36 -0.82 -4.48
C PRO A 78 6.30 -0.74 -2.94
N PRO A 79 6.58 0.44 -2.35
CA PRO A 79 6.51 0.60 -0.89
C PRO A 79 5.11 0.30 -0.35
N LEU A 80 5.05 -0.09 0.92
CA LEU A 80 3.80 -0.14 1.67
C LEU A 80 3.31 1.30 1.90
N GLU A 81 2.04 1.53 1.62
CA GLU A 81 1.34 2.80 1.81
C GLU A 81 0.10 2.55 2.67
N GLY A 82 -0.47 3.62 3.24
CA GLY A 82 -1.67 3.52 4.06
C GLY A 82 -2.47 4.81 4.10
N PHE A 83 -3.79 4.69 3.98
CA PHE A 83 -4.74 5.77 4.25
C PHE A 83 -5.21 5.66 5.69
N TRP A 84 -5.28 6.77 6.43
CA TRP A 84 -5.54 6.78 7.87
C TRP A 84 -6.60 7.81 8.23
N TRP A 85 -7.52 7.45 9.12
CA TRP A 85 -8.51 8.36 9.70
C TRP A 85 -9.03 7.84 11.05
N GLN A 86 -9.82 8.66 11.74
CA GLN A 86 -10.57 8.28 12.93
C GLN A 86 -12.02 8.77 12.81
N ASP A 87 -12.99 7.92 13.16
CA ASP A 87 -14.40 8.27 13.06
C ASP A 87 -14.75 9.37 14.08
N GLY A 88 -15.28 10.50 13.61
CA GLY A 88 -15.68 11.62 14.47
C GLY A 88 -14.56 12.51 15.00
N VAL A 89 -13.33 12.35 14.50
CA VAL A 89 -12.17 13.17 14.86
C VAL A 89 -11.74 14.00 13.65
N GLU A 90 -11.55 15.31 13.84
CA GLU A 90 -10.92 16.17 12.84
C GLU A 90 -9.39 16.06 12.96
N GLY A 91 -8.73 15.61 11.90
CA GLY A 91 -7.29 15.28 11.93
C GLY A 91 -7.04 13.87 12.48
N ILE A 92 -5.96 13.71 13.24
CA ILE A 92 -5.55 12.45 13.86
C ILE A 92 -5.19 12.69 15.33
N ASP A 93 -5.80 11.93 16.22
CA ASP A 93 -5.46 11.84 17.64
C ASP A 93 -4.47 10.69 17.86
N TYR A 94 -3.19 11.03 17.85
CA TYR A 94 -2.09 10.09 18.03
C TYR A 94 -2.02 9.45 19.43
N ALA A 95 -2.78 9.95 20.42
CA ALA A 95 -2.87 9.32 21.74
C ALA A 95 -3.82 8.11 21.74
N HIS A 96 -4.77 8.05 20.81
CA HIS A 96 -5.83 7.05 20.74
C HIS A 96 -5.71 6.15 19.50
N LYS A 97 -4.53 5.56 19.30
CA LYS A 97 -4.18 4.71 18.14
C LYS A 97 -5.12 3.50 17.98
N GLU A 98 -5.73 3.03 19.06
CA GLU A 98 -6.73 1.95 19.06
C GLU A 98 -8.01 2.27 18.26
N SER A 99 -8.29 3.55 18.04
CA SER A 99 -9.45 4.00 17.27
C SER A 99 -9.14 4.29 15.80
N PHE A 100 -7.89 4.07 15.36
CA PHE A 100 -7.49 4.28 13.98
C PHE A 100 -8.28 3.37 13.04
N ARG A 101 -8.62 3.94 11.90
CA ARG A 101 -9.12 3.26 10.71
C ARG A 101 -8.10 3.40 9.62
N TRP A 102 -7.91 2.34 8.85
CA TRP A 102 -6.94 2.39 7.78
C TRP A 102 -7.29 1.49 6.59
N ILE A 103 -6.71 1.85 5.46
CA ILE A 103 -6.61 1.00 4.27
C ILE A 103 -5.12 0.88 3.97
N CYS A 104 -4.54 -0.30 4.20
CA CYS A 104 -3.15 -0.58 3.84
C CYS A 104 -3.10 -1.00 2.38
N VAL A 105 -2.16 -0.43 1.62
CA VAL A 105 -2.08 -0.67 0.19
C VAL A 105 -0.64 -0.92 -0.30
N ILE A 106 -0.52 -1.71 -1.37
CA ILE A 106 0.68 -1.81 -2.19
C ILE A 106 0.27 -1.59 -3.63
N ARG A 107 0.90 -0.62 -4.31
CA ARG A 107 0.63 -0.34 -5.72
C ARG A 107 0.86 -1.60 -6.58
N LEU A 108 -0.06 -1.85 -7.51
CA LEU A 108 0.08 -2.84 -8.56
C LEU A 108 0.77 -2.23 -9.79
N PRO A 109 1.68 -2.96 -10.44
CA PRO A 109 2.16 -2.58 -11.76
C PRO A 109 1.03 -2.42 -12.78
N ASP A 110 1.18 -1.48 -13.70
CA ASP A 110 0.14 -1.14 -14.69
C ASP A 110 -0.19 -2.31 -15.64
N PHE A 111 0.72 -3.28 -15.81
CA PHE A 111 0.48 -4.49 -16.60
C PHE A 111 -0.42 -5.52 -15.89
N VAL A 112 -0.60 -5.41 -14.57
CA VAL A 112 -1.42 -6.36 -13.81
C VAL A 112 -2.88 -6.04 -14.07
N THR A 113 -3.64 -7.01 -14.53
CA THR A 113 -5.09 -6.90 -14.68
C THR A 113 -5.83 -7.41 -13.44
N LYS A 114 -7.13 -7.12 -13.37
CA LYS A 114 -7.99 -7.68 -12.31
C LYS A 114 -7.97 -9.22 -12.30
N ALA A 115 -7.90 -9.85 -13.48
CA ALA A 115 -7.85 -11.31 -13.60
C ALA A 115 -6.52 -11.89 -13.05
N ASP A 116 -5.39 -11.19 -13.29
CA ASP A 116 -4.09 -11.59 -12.73
C ASP A 116 -4.06 -11.46 -11.21
N PHE A 117 -4.69 -10.41 -10.68
CA PHE A 117 -4.88 -10.25 -9.25
C PHE A 117 -5.73 -11.39 -8.66
N ASP A 118 -6.87 -11.72 -9.29
CA ASP A 118 -7.76 -12.79 -8.81
C ASP A 118 -7.05 -14.14 -8.81
N TRP A 119 -6.32 -14.45 -9.89
CA TRP A 119 -5.44 -15.61 -9.95
C TRP A 119 -4.41 -15.59 -8.80
N ALA A 120 -3.78 -14.45 -8.53
CA ALA A 120 -2.77 -14.37 -7.48
C ALA A 120 -3.36 -14.58 -6.08
N VAL A 121 -4.60 -14.15 -5.84
CA VAL A 121 -5.33 -14.42 -4.60
C VAL A 121 -5.59 -15.92 -4.43
N GLU A 122 -6.12 -16.59 -5.46
CA GLU A 122 -6.36 -18.03 -5.43
C GLU A 122 -5.08 -18.84 -5.26
N GLU A 123 -4.03 -18.49 -6.02
CA GLU A 123 -2.75 -19.19 -5.99
C GLU A 123 -2.02 -18.97 -4.65
N ALA A 124 -2.08 -17.77 -4.08
CA ALA A 124 -1.54 -17.49 -2.76
C ALA A 124 -2.29 -18.27 -1.68
N ALA A 125 -3.62 -18.29 -1.71
CA ALA A 125 -4.45 -19.03 -0.76
C ALA A 125 -4.11 -20.53 -0.81
N ARG A 126 -4.02 -21.10 -2.01
CA ARG A 126 -3.67 -22.52 -2.22
C ARG A 126 -2.27 -22.86 -1.73
N LYS A 127 -1.26 -22.06 -2.06
CA LYS A 127 0.16 -22.34 -1.71
C LYS A 127 0.46 -22.07 -0.24
N LYS A 128 -0.05 -20.97 0.31
CA LYS A 128 0.25 -20.51 1.68
C LYS A 128 -0.71 -21.09 2.72
N LYS A 129 -1.82 -21.69 2.29
CA LYS A 129 -2.90 -22.20 3.18
C LYS A 129 -3.37 -21.12 4.16
N THR A 130 -3.55 -19.91 3.63
CA THR A 130 -3.94 -18.71 4.38
C THR A 130 -5.17 -18.12 3.71
N ASP A 131 -6.08 -17.56 4.50
CA ASP A 131 -7.23 -16.85 3.97
C ASP A 131 -6.83 -15.45 3.47
N PHE A 132 -7.17 -15.13 2.22
CA PHE A 132 -6.95 -13.84 1.59
C PHE A 132 -8.26 -13.10 1.29
N SER A 133 -9.39 -13.54 1.86
CA SER A 133 -10.72 -12.94 1.64
C SER A 133 -10.81 -11.44 1.96
N LYS A 134 -9.94 -10.93 2.84
CA LYS A 134 -9.84 -9.51 3.18
C LYS A 134 -9.08 -8.67 2.14
N VAL A 135 -8.38 -9.30 1.20
CA VAL A 135 -7.60 -8.59 0.18
C VAL A 135 -8.50 -8.18 -0.97
N GLU A 136 -8.46 -6.89 -1.30
CA GLU A 136 -9.27 -6.30 -2.36
C GLU A 136 -8.41 -5.68 -3.47
N TRP A 137 -8.93 -5.72 -4.69
CA TRP A 137 -8.44 -4.87 -5.77
C TRP A 137 -9.02 -3.47 -5.55
N PHE A 138 -8.16 -2.49 -5.38
CA PHE A 138 -8.57 -1.13 -5.09
C PHE A 138 -8.07 -0.18 -6.16
N THR A 139 -9.00 0.42 -6.91
CA THR A 139 -8.70 1.51 -7.85
C THR A 139 -9.00 2.81 -7.15
N TYR A 140 -8.01 3.71 -7.08
CA TYR A 140 -8.14 4.97 -6.38
C TYR A 140 -7.51 6.12 -7.16
N ASP A 141 -8.27 7.21 -7.31
CA ASP A 141 -7.82 8.47 -7.87
C ASP A 141 -7.64 9.46 -6.71
N GLU A 142 -6.39 9.57 -6.25
CA GLU A 142 -6.04 10.44 -5.13
C GLU A 142 -6.07 11.93 -5.54
N GLY A 143 -5.80 12.24 -6.80
CA GLY A 143 -5.97 13.57 -7.36
C GLY A 143 -5.01 14.60 -6.78
N LEU A 144 -5.50 15.82 -6.53
CA LEU A 144 -4.70 16.97 -6.11
C LEU A 144 -4.40 16.91 -4.60
N CYS A 145 -3.12 16.76 -4.26
CA CYS A 145 -2.65 16.63 -2.89
C CYS A 145 -1.50 17.59 -2.57
N VAL A 146 -1.21 17.71 -1.27
CA VAL A 146 0.05 18.26 -0.76
C VAL A 146 0.85 17.12 -0.15
N GLN A 147 2.11 16.98 -0.52
CA GLN A 147 3.01 15.98 0.04
C GLN A 147 4.29 16.61 0.62
N CYS A 148 4.87 15.96 1.62
CA CYS A 148 6.11 16.37 2.27
C CYS A 148 6.83 15.15 2.86
N MET A 149 8.16 15.08 2.74
CA MET A 149 8.94 14.02 3.38
C MET A 149 9.08 14.28 4.88
N HIS A 150 8.45 13.41 5.69
CA HIS A 150 8.75 13.33 7.11
C HIS A 150 10.07 12.58 7.36
N ILE A 151 10.84 13.03 8.34
CA ILE A 151 12.12 12.43 8.72
C ILE A 151 12.18 12.54 10.24
N GLY A 152 11.99 11.42 10.94
CA GLY A 152 11.85 11.37 12.39
C GLY A 152 10.86 10.30 12.84
N SER A 153 10.45 10.35 14.11
CA SER A 153 9.40 9.47 14.65
C SER A 153 8.04 9.87 14.09
N TYR A 154 7.12 8.91 13.90
CA TYR A 154 5.73 9.24 13.54
C TYR A 154 5.05 10.14 14.59
N ASP A 155 5.44 10.05 15.87
CA ASP A 155 4.89 10.92 16.91
C ASP A 155 5.31 12.40 16.74
N ASP A 156 6.34 12.69 15.93
CA ASP A 156 6.79 14.05 15.59
C ASP A 156 6.10 14.63 14.33
N GLU A 157 5.29 13.82 13.63
CA GLU A 157 4.61 14.19 12.39
C GLU A 157 3.66 15.40 12.54
N PRO A 158 2.89 15.55 13.64
CA PRO A 158 2.00 16.71 13.83
C PRO A 158 2.71 18.05 13.71
N ALA A 159 3.96 18.14 14.17
CA ALA A 159 4.76 19.37 14.11
C ALA A 159 5.17 19.77 12.68
N LYS A 160 5.10 18.84 11.72
CA LYS A 160 5.30 19.12 10.30
C LYS A 160 4.00 19.42 9.58
N ILE A 161 2.89 18.76 9.93
CA ILE A 161 1.58 18.97 9.30
C ILE A 161 1.05 20.38 9.59
N GLY A 162 1.27 20.91 10.80
CA GLY A 162 0.79 22.24 11.19
C GLY A 162 1.56 23.44 10.60
N ARG A 163 2.44 23.25 9.61
CA ARG A 163 3.27 24.30 8.99
C ARG A 163 2.79 24.68 7.60
#